data_AF-A0A2I0XGD5-F1
#
_entry.id   AF-A0A2I0XGD5-F1
#
_cell.length_a   1.000
_cell.length_b   1.000
_cell.length_c   1.000
_cell.angle_alpha   90.00
_cell.angle_beta   90.00
_cell.angle_gamma   90.00
#
_symmetry.space_group_name_H-M   'P 1'
#
loop_
_entity.id
_entity.type
_entity.pdbx_description
1 polymer ?
#
loop_
_entity_poly.entity_id
_entity_poly.type
_entity_poly.pdbx_seq_one_letter_code
_entity_poly.pdbx_strand_id
1 'polypeptide(L)'
;MSKISSVVEQDARIETLIREIKDMFLRLGDGEISPSAYDTAWIARIPSLNDPNKPQFPTTLQWILKNQLNDGSWGEPSFFSLYDRLVCTLSCVLTLTLWKQGDELIANGLYFLQKYIPNLEKEKSNRRLVGFEITFPSMLEEAQSLGLSLPYELPCLKHIFTLREEKKRRIPVEVMHSVHTTMLHSLEALQELVQWDRILKLQSSNGSFADSPSATVAAYLNSHDKKCLEYLTNIVKRFEDHVPFAYPVDIFERNWMVDTIQRLGIDHHFHEEISNTLNYLYRNLRKDGIAWARDLYLTDIDDTCITMLLLRLHGYPVSSDVLEYFKYDDDNFMCYAGETHKGVSDTFSLYRFSQIAFPGEKILKQANSFAKQHLINTIRDNQVHDKWAIKKALNKEIEWELRKPWKMSLPRLAVQEYIRNYGDDDVWIGKSMFRMSNINNSKYLELAKLDYNKLHAIHTGEANSILT
;
A
#
# COMPACT_ATOMS: atom_id res chain seq x y z
N MET A 1 -14.13 -34.80 -31.54
CA MET A 1 -12.86 -35.01 -30.82
C MET A 1 -12.20 -33.70 -30.37
N SER A 2 -12.14 -32.63 -31.18
CA SER A 2 -11.51 -31.36 -30.78
C SER A 2 -12.16 -30.62 -29.60
N LYS A 3 -13.51 -30.54 -29.54
CA LYS A 3 -14.24 -29.88 -28.43
C LYS A 3 -14.13 -30.61 -27.07
N ILE A 4 -13.90 -31.92 -27.08
CA ILE A 4 -13.78 -32.71 -25.84
C ILE A 4 -12.36 -32.53 -25.27
N SER A 5 -11.33 -32.52 -26.14
CA SER A 5 -9.95 -32.19 -25.74
C SER A 5 -9.86 -30.82 -25.08
N SER A 6 -10.52 -29.80 -25.67
CA SER A 6 -10.48 -28.44 -25.13
C SER A 6 -11.16 -28.26 -23.77
N VAL A 7 -12.20 -29.04 -23.46
CA VAL A 7 -12.88 -28.98 -22.14
C VAL A 7 -12.03 -29.66 -21.08
N VAL A 8 -11.44 -30.82 -21.39
CA VAL A 8 -10.55 -31.54 -20.47
C VAL A 8 -9.30 -30.70 -20.15
N GLU A 9 -8.75 -30.00 -21.14
CA GLU A 9 -7.62 -29.09 -20.95
C GLU A 9 -7.99 -27.88 -20.06
N GLN A 10 -9.19 -27.32 -20.21
CA GLN A 10 -9.68 -26.22 -19.36
C GLN A 10 -9.89 -26.66 -17.91
N ASP A 11 -10.49 -27.83 -17.69
CA ASP A 11 -10.70 -28.36 -16.33
C ASP A 11 -9.36 -28.63 -15.63
N ALA A 12 -8.39 -29.21 -16.33
CA ALA A 12 -7.04 -29.41 -15.80
C ALA A 12 -6.34 -28.08 -15.44
N ARG A 13 -6.56 -27.02 -16.24
CA ARG A 13 -6.03 -25.68 -15.96
C ARG A 13 -6.68 -25.05 -14.73
N ILE A 14 -8.00 -25.18 -14.58
CA ILE A 14 -8.74 -24.71 -13.39
C ILE A 14 -8.17 -25.37 -12.14
N GLU A 15 -8.03 -26.71 -12.11
CA GLU A 15 -7.47 -27.43 -10.96
C GLU A 15 -6.04 -27.00 -10.62
N THR A 16 -5.23 -26.74 -11.66
CA THR A 16 -3.86 -26.23 -11.47
C THR A 16 -3.86 -24.85 -10.81
N LEU A 17 -4.71 -23.93 -11.29
CA LEU A 17 -4.84 -22.59 -10.73
C LEU A 17 -5.35 -22.62 -9.28
N ILE A 18 -6.34 -23.47 -8.98
CA ILE A 18 -6.86 -23.65 -7.62
C ILE A 18 -5.73 -24.07 -6.68
N ARG A 19 -4.94 -25.10 -7.04
CA ARG A 19 -3.81 -25.55 -6.22
C ARG A 19 -2.77 -24.45 -6.00
N GLU A 20 -2.40 -23.73 -7.06
CA GLU A 20 -1.43 -22.64 -6.96
C GLU A 20 -1.91 -21.50 -6.04
N ILE A 21 -3.21 -21.17 -6.05
CA ILE A 21 -3.78 -20.14 -5.19
C ILE A 21 -3.89 -20.64 -3.73
N LYS A 22 -4.20 -21.92 -3.51
CA LYS A 22 -4.11 -22.54 -2.17
C LYS A 22 -2.69 -22.47 -1.61
N ASP A 23 -1.69 -22.75 -2.44
CA ASP A 23 -0.28 -22.61 -2.05
C ASP A 23 0.11 -21.15 -1.74
N MET A 24 -0.58 -20.16 -2.32
CA MET A 24 -0.41 -18.75 -1.93
C MET A 24 -0.99 -18.50 -0.52
N PHE A 25 -2.20 -18.98 -0.24
CA PHE A 25 -2.80 -18.89 1.10
C PHE A 25 -1.93 -19.56 2.18
N LEU A 26 -1.37 -20.74 1.89
CA LEU A 26 -0.49 -21.47 2.82
C LEU A 26 0.81 -20.72 3.13
N ARG A 27 1.26 -19.86 2.21
CA ARG A 27 2.48 -19.06 2.37
C ARG A 27 2.22 -17.67 2.95
N LEU A 28 0.96 -17.32 3.24
CA LEU A 28 0.64 -16.05 3.89
C LEU A 28 1.41 -15.93 5.22
N GLY A 29 2.28 -14.94 5.27
CA GLY A 29 3.11 -14.62 6.44
C GLY A 29 2.92 -13.16 6.81
N ASP A 30 4.04 -12.47 6.97
CA ASP A 30 4.11 -11.05 7.28
C ASP A 30 3.87 -10.12 6.06
N GLY A 31 3.58 -10.70 4.88
CA GLY A 31 3.26 -9.99 3.64
C GLY A 31 4.24 -10.27 2.48
N GLU A 32 3.71 -10.42 1.26
CA GLU A 32 4.46 -10.42 0.00
C GLU A 32 4.32 -9.06 -0.71
N ILE A 33 5.37 -8.25 -0.58
CA ILE A 33 5.42 -6.86 -1.04
C ILE A 33 6.71 -6.62 -1.82
N SER A 34 6.64 -5.82 -2.89
CA SER A 34 7.80 -5.54 -3.74
C SER A 34 8.89 -4.71 -3.05
N PRO A 35 10.14 -4.76 -3.55
CA PRO A 35 11.22 -3.89 -3.07
C PRO A 35 10.89 -2.41 -3.15
N SER A 36 11.42 -1.64 -2.21
CA SER A 36 11.53 -0.18 -2.29
C SER A 36 13.00 0.20 -2.39
N ALA A 37 13.40 0.79 -3.52
CA ALA A 37 14.76 1.28 -3.70
C ALA A 37 15.10 2.41 -2.72
N TYR A 38 14.11 3.26 -2.41
CA TYR A 38 14.25 4.33 -1.42
C TYR A 38 14.62 3.79 -0.04
N ASP A 39 13.85 2.84 0.50
CA ASP A 39 14.08 2.25 1.83
C ASP A 39 15.31 1.34 1.87
N THR A 40 15.55 0.58 0.80
CA THR A 40 16.75 -0.27 0.67
C THR A 40 18.03 0.58 0.72
N ALA A 41 18.01 1.75 0.07
CA ALA A 41 19.09 2.73 0.14
C ALA A 41 19.29 3.26 1.57
N TRP A 42 18.23 3.60 2.30
CA TRP A 42 18.35 3.99 3.71
C TRP A 42 19.01 2.90 4.57
N ILE A 43 18.58 1.64 4.46
CA ILE A 43 19.20 0.54 5.22
C ILE A 43 20.68 0.38 4.86
N ALA A 44 21.03 0.50 3.58
CA ALA A 44 22.42 0.41 3.14
C ALA A 44 23.31 1.51 3.74
N ARG A 45 22.79 2.61 4.28
CA ARG A 45 23.59 3.67 4.94
C ARG A 45 24.10 3.27 6.33
N ILE A 46 23.58 2.21 6.93
CA ILE A 46 23.95 1.83 8.31
C ILE A 46 25.41 1.34 8.33
N PRO A 47 26.30 1.97 9.11
CA PRO A 47 27.68 1.49 9.26
C PRO A 47 27.72 0.21 10.08
N SER A 48 28.62 -0.70 9.72
CA SER A 48 28.82 -1.96 10.43
C SER A 48 29.35 -1.71 11.84
N LEU A 49 28.82 -2.48 12.80
CA LEU A 49 29.30 -2.47 14.18
C LEU A 49 30.78 -2.91 14.29
N ASN A 50 31.27 -3.69 13.33
CA ASN A 50 32.63 -4.23 13.33
C ASN A 50 33.62 -3.36 12.51
N ASP A 51 33.15 -2.71 11.46
CA ASP A 51 33.97 -1.90 10.54
C ASP A 51 33.14 -0.72 10.01
N PRO A 52 33.27 0.48 10.60
CA PRO A 52 32.49 1.64 10.21
C PRO A 52 32.65 2.07 8.75
N ASN A 53 33.68 1.57 8.05
CA ASN A 53 33.90 1.84 6.62
C ASN A 53 33.14 0.85 5.72
N LYS A 54 32.31 -0.02 6.28
CA LYS A 54 31.47 -0.97 5.55
C LYS A 54 30.01 -0.88 5.99
N PRO A 55 29.06 -1.19 5.11
CA PRO A 55 27.66 -1.28 5.50
C PRO A 55 27.44 -2.47 6.45
N GLN A 56 26.56 -2.28 7.44
CA GLN A 56 26.05 -3.33 8.32
C GLN A 56 25.33 -4.43 7.52
N PHE A 57 24.68 -4.03 6.41
CA PHE A 57 23.97 -4.92 5.50
C PHE A 57 24.57 -4.82 4.09
N PRO A 58 25.67 -5.55 3.77
CA PRO A 58 26.30 -5.46 2.46
C PRO A 58 25.39 -5.88 1.30
N THR A 59 24.42 -6.77 1.54
CA THR A 59 23.49 -7.25 0.52
C THR A 59 22.59 -6.13 -0.01
N THR A 60 22.18 -5.17 0.82
CA THR A 60 21.36 -4.03 0.38
C THR A 60 22.13 -3.07 -0.51
N LEU A 61 23.41 -2.81 -0.22
CA LEU A 61 24.27 -2.05 -1.13
C LEU A 61 24.47 -2.78 -2.47
N GLN A 62 24.64 -4.10 -2.44
CA GLN A 62 24.76 -4.91 -3.66
C GLN A 62 23.47 -4.90 -4.49
N TRP A 63 22.31 -4.91 -3.87
CA TRP A 63 21.04 -4.79 -4.57
C TRP A 63 20.93 -3.44 -5.30
N ILE A 64 21.31 -2.33 -4.66
CA ILE A 64 21.31 -1.00 -5.29
C ILE A 64 22.20 -1.00 -6.54
N LEU A 65 23.41 -1.54 -6.43
CA LEU A 65 24.38 -1.62 -7.54
C LEU A 65 23.85 -2.43 -8.75
N LYS A 66 22.98 -3.42 -8.51
CA LYS A 66 22.48 -4.34 -9.55
C LYS A 66 21.13 -3.95 -10.15
N ASN A 67 20.39 -3.03 -9.52
CA ASN A 67 19.01 -2.73 -9.86
C ASN A 67 18.78 -1.29 -10.36
N GLN A 68 19.82 -0.62 -10.89
CA GLN A 68 19.63 0.61 -11.66
C GLN A 68 18.88 0.26 -12.96
N LEU A 69 17.87 1.05 -13.31
CA LEU A 69 17.10 0.90 -14.54
C LEU A 69 17.86 1.47 -15.73
N ASN A 70 17.47 1.08 -16.94
CA ASN A 70 18.15 1.44 -18.18
C ASN A 70 18.23 2.96 -18.45
N ASP A 71 17.36 3.77 -17.83
CA ASP A 71 17.36 5.22 -17.95
C ASP A 71 18.22 5.93 -16.89
N GLY A 72 18.92 5.17 -16.04
CA GLY A 72 19.74 5.67 -14.93
C GLY A 72 18.98 5.86 -13.61
N SER A 73 17.66 5.64 -13.59
CA SER A 73 16.86 5.78 -12.36
C SER A 73 16.78 4.49 -11.54
N TRP A 74 16.28 4.60 -10.31
CA TRP A 74 15.74 3.49 -9.53
C TRP A 74 14.26 3.73 -9.25
N GLY A 75 13.48 2.68 -9.03
CA GLY A 75 12.05 2.74 -8.72
C GLY A 75 11.28 1.54 -9.28
N GLU A 76 9.96 1.62 -9.31
CA GLU A 76 9.10 0.57 -9.89
C GLU A 76 9.37 0.42 -11.40
N PRO A 77 9.86 -0.74 -11.87
CA PRO A 77 10.33 -0.90 -13.24
C PRO A 77 9.19 -0.87 -14.27
N SER A 78 8.03 -1.42 -13.91
CA SER A 78 6.91 -1.64 -14.84
C SER A 78 5.94 -0.48 -14.91
N PHE A 79 6.10 0.55 -14.07
CA PHE A 79 5.25 1.74 -14.07
C PHE A 79 6.08 3.00 -13.83
N PHE A 80 6.07 3.92 -14.80
CA PHE A 80 6.78 5.19 -14.65
C PHE A 80 5.96 6.19 -13.84
N SER A 81 6.47 6.56 -12.68
CA SER A 81 6.02 7.72 -11.89
C SER A 81 7.22 8.62 -11.64
N LEU A 82 7.15 9.89 -12.06
CA LEU A 82 8.27 10.80 -11.85
C LEU A 82 8.59 10.97 -10.35
N TYR A 83 7.58 11.09 -9.50
CA TYR A 83 7.78 11.19 -8.05
C TYR A 83 8.55 9.99 -7.49
N ASP A 84 8.18 8.77 -7.93
CA ASP A 84 8.85 7.52 -7.54
C ASP A 84 10.30 7.50 -7.99
N ARG A 85 10.54 7.77 -9.29
CA ARG A 85 11.88 7.75 -9.85
C ARG A 85 12.79 8.78 -9.19
N LEU A 86 12.30 9.99 -8.89
CA LEU A 86 13.11 11.02 -8.26
C LEU A 86 13.54 10.64 -6.82
N VAL A 87 12.61 10.17 -5.99
CA VAL A 87 12.90 9.80 -4.59
C VAL A 87 13.81 8.60 -4.51
N CYS A 88 13.49 7.54 -5.26
CA CYS A 88 14.30 6.31 -5.29
C CYS A 88 15.70 6.57 -5.82
N THR A 89 15.83 7.30 -6.95
CA THR A 89 17.14 7.60 -7.55
C THR A 89 18.00 8.45 -6.64
N LEU A 90 17.44 9.51 -6.04
CA LEU A 90 18.22 10.38 -5.16
C LEU A 90 18.71 9.63 -3.91
N SER A 91 17.87 8.79 -3.31
CA SER A 91 18.28 7.98 -2.15
C SER A 91 19.40 6.99 -2.49
N CYS A 92 19.32 6.31 -3.64
CA CYS A 92 20.36 5.43 -4.12
C CYS A 92 21.67 6.18 -4.41
N VAL A 93 21.62 7.32 -5.11
CA VAL A 93 22.80 8.14 -5.43
C VAL A 93 23.51 8.63 -4.17
N LEU A 94 22.76 9.12 -3.17
CA LEU A 94 23.31 9.55 -1.88
C LEU A 94 24.02 8.40 -1.17
N THR A 95 23.41 7.22 -1.16
CA THR A 95 23.97 6.03 -0.51
C THR A 95 25.22 5.50 -1.21
N LEU A 96 25.22 5.47 -2.54
CA LEU A 96 26.40 5.10 -3.33
C LEU A 96 27.55 6.09 -3.13
N THR A 97 27.22 7.38 -3.04
CA THR A 97 28.18 8.47 -2.76
C THR A 97 28.79 8.32 -1.36
N LEU A 98 27.97 8.02 -0.35
CA LEU A 98 28.41 7.76 1.03
C LEU A 98 29.48 6.66 1.08
N TRP A 99 29.26 5.56 0.36
CA TRP A 99 30.17 4.42 0.32
C TRP A 99 31.29 4.51 -0.72
N LYS A 100 31.31 5.58 -1.54
CA LYS A 100 32.27 5.76 -2.64
C LYS A 100 32.32 4.54 -3.57
N GLN A 101 31.14 4.04 -3.96
CA GLN A 101 30.99 2.88 -4.84
C GLN A 101 30.02 3.18 -5.98
N GLY A 102 30.30 2.63 -7.16
CA GLY A 102 29.40 2.73 -8.31
C GLY A 102 29.42 4.08 -9.01
N ASP A 103 30.60 4.66 -9.25
CA ASP A 103 30.77 6.00 -9.86
C ASP A 103 29.96 6.18 -11.17
N GLU A 104 29.92 5.17 -12.03
CA GLU A 104 29.13 5.18 -13.27
C GLU A 104 27.62 5.24 -12.97
N LEU A 105 27.15 4.45 -11.99
CA LEU A 105 25.75 4.43 -11.58
C LEU A 105 25.35 5.77 -10.95
N ILE A 106 26.24 6.37 -10.15
CA ILE A 106 26.07 7.72 -9.59
C ILE A 106 25.92 8.73 -10.73
N ALA A 107 26.82 8.71 -11.73
CA ALA A 107 26.76 9.62 -12.87
C ALA A 107 25.45 9.47 -13.66
N ASN A 108 25.01 8.23 -13.91
CA ASN A 108 23.74 7.94 -14.59
C ASN A 108 22.52 8.44 -13.79
N GLY A 109 22.52 8.22 -12.47
CA GLY A 109 21.45 8.70 -11.58
C GLY A 109 21.38 10.22 -11.51
N LEU A 110 22.52 10.90 -11.41
CA LEU A 110 22.59 12.36 -11.47
C LEU A 110 22.12 12.90 -12.81
N TYR A 111 22.51 12.27 -13.92
CA TYR A 111 22.03 12.63 -15.25
C TYR A 111 20.51 12.51 -15.35
N PHE A 112 19.93 11.40 -14.85
CA PHE A 112 18.48 11.23 -14.78
C PHE A 112 17.83 12.36 -13.96
N LEU A 113 18.31 12.62 -12.74
CA LEU A 113 17.75 13.66 -11.87
C LEU A 113 17.80 15.04 -12.54
N GLN A 114 18.94 15.43 -13.11
CA GLN A 114 19.10 16.71 -13.82
C GLN A 114 18.13 16.85 -14.99
N LYS A 115 17.93 15.77 -15.76
CA LYS A 115 17.06 15.75 -16.93
C LYS A 115 15.58 15.83 -16.56
N TYR A 116 15.16 15.20 -15.46
CA TYR A 116 13.74 14.99 -15.15
C TYR A 116 13.18 15.89 -14.03
N ILE A 117 13.99 16.44 -13.13
CA ILE A 117 13.54 17.44 -12.14
C ILE A 117 12.78 18.62 -12.78
N PRO A 118 13.18 19.19 -13.94
CA PRO A 118 12.42 20.27 -14.58
C PRO A 118 10.96 19.91 -14.93
N ASN A 119 10.63 18.61 -15.03
CA ASN A 119 9.29 18.15 -15.36
C ASN A 119 8.37 18.06 -14.13
N LEU A 120 8.87 18.28 -12.91
CA LEU A 120 8.11 18.16 -11.67
C LEU A 120 6.87 19.07 -11.63
N GLU A 121 6.94 20.26 -12.23
CA GLU A 121 5.81 21.21 -12.33
C GLU A 121 4.67 20.72 -13.24
N LYS A 122 4.97 19.81 -14.16
CA LYS A 122 3.99 19.27 -15.12
C LYS A 122 3.27 18.04 -14.59
N GLU A 123 3.79 17.43 -13.52
CA GLU A 123 3.20 16.23 -12.94
C GLU A 123 1.94 16.53 -12.15
N LYS A 124 0.96 15.63 -12.28
CA LYS A 124 -0.30 15.77 -11.55
C LYS A 124 -0.05 15.49 -10.06
N SER A 125 -0.48 16.41 -9.20
CA SER A 125 -0.28 16.33 -7.75
C SER A 125 -0.96 15.13 -7.08
N ASN A 126 -1.99 14.55 -7.70
CA ASN A 126 -2.70 13.38 -7.22
C ASN A 126 -1.88 12.08 -7.26
N ARG A 127 -0.71 12.06 -7.90
CA ARG A 127 0.22 10.93 -7.94
C ARG A 127 1.41 11.08 -6.99
N ARG A 128 1.39 12.09 -6.13
CA ARG A 128 2.46 12.33 -5.16
C ARG A 128 2.53 11.18 -4.15
N LEU A 129 3.75 10.74 -3.88
CA LEU A 129 4.04 9.75 -2.86
C LEU A 129 3.77 10.31 -1.46
N VAL A 130 3.61 9.41 -0.50
CA VAL A 130 3.52 9.74 0.91
C VAL A 130 4.79 10.49 1.34
N GLY A 131 4.62 11.68 1.91
CA GLY A 131 5.73 12.47 2.44
C GLY A 131 6.64 13.13 1.40
N PHE A 132 6.34 13.05 0.08
CA PHE A 132 7.22 13.55 -0.98
C PHE A 132 7.71 14.99 -0.76
N GLU A 133 6.81 15.90 -0.34
CA GLU A 133 7.15 17.32 -0.13
C GLU A 133 8.01 17.59 1.11
N ILE A 134 8.34 16.56 1.90
CA ILE A 134 9.24 16.66 3.04
C ILE A 134 10.50 15.84 2.76
N THR A 135 10.32 14.59 2.31
CA THR A 135 11.39 13.64 2.01
C THR A 135 12.31 14.10 0.88
N PHE A 136 11.74 14.53 -0.26
CA PHE A 136 12.56 14.89 -1.41
C PHE A 136 13.42 16.14 -1.16
N PRO A 137 12.90 17.26 -0.59
CA PRO A 137 13.74 18.40 -0.23
C PRO A 137 14.79 18.09 0.83
N SER A 138 14.49 17.24 1.82
CA SER A 138 15.48 16.81 2.83
C SER A 138 16.68 16.11 2.19
N MET A 139 16.44 15.24 1.21
CA MET A 139 17.53 14.58 0.48
C MET A 139 18.24 15.53 -0.49
N LEU A 140 17.58 16.55 -1.03
CA LEU A 140 18.22 17.58 -1.85
C LEU A 140 19.20 18.43 -1.02
N GLU A 141 18.86 18.77 0.22
CA GLU A 141 19.80 19.43 1.15
C GLU A 141 21.02 18.55 1.45
N GLU A 142 20.80 17.25 1.69
CA GLU A 142 21.90 16.29 1.86
C GLU A 142 22.79 16.25 0.61
N ALA A 143 22.20 16.14 -0.58
CA ALA A 143 22.93 16.14 -1.85
C ALA A 143 23.73 17.42 -2.07
N GLN A 144 23.16 18.58 -1.72
CA GLN A 144 23.83 19.86 -1.82
C GLN A 144 25.02 19.95 -0.86
N SER A 145 24.88 19.44 0.37
CA SER A 145 25.96 19.39 1.36
C SER A 145 27.13 18.50 0.94
N LEU A 146 26.84 17.45 0.15
CA LEU A 146 27.83 16.56 -0.45
C LEU A 146 28.45 17.10 -1.76
N GLY A 147 28.02 18.28 -2.21
CA GLY A 147 28.53 18.90 -3.44
C GLY A 147 28.05 18.24 -4.73
N LEU A 148 26.96 17.47 -4.69
CA LEU A 148 26.38 16.85 -5.89
C LEU A 148 25.78 17.92 -6.79
N SER A 149 26.12 17.89 -8.08
CA SER A 149 25.61 18.88 -9.05
C SER A 149 24.18 18.54 -9.48
N LEU A 150 23.20 19.20 -8.86
CA LEU A 150 21.79 19.14 -9.23
C LEU A 150 21.26 20.56 -9.51
N PRO A 151 20.14 20.70 -10.22
CA PRO A 151 19.66 22.02 -10.64
C PRO A 151 18.87 22.73 -9.51
N TYR A 152 19.52 22.96 -8.36
CA TYR A 152 18.93 23.50 -7.12
C TYR A 152 18.18 24.82 -7.30
N GLU A 153 18.62 25.64 -8.26
CA GLU A 153 18.06 26.96 -8.51
C GLU A 153 16.74 26.96 -9.29
N LEU A 154 16.26 25.79 -9.74
CA LEU A 154 15.01 25.69 -10.50
C LEU A 154 13.79 26.16 -9.69
N PRO A 155 12.84 26.89 -10.31
CA PRO A 155 11.62 27.31 -9.65
C PRO A 155 10.84 26.17 -9.00
N CYS A 156 10.76 25.01 -9.66
CA CYS A 156 10.09 23.82 -9.15
C CYS A 156 10.67 23.34 -7.80
N LEU A 157 12.00 23.45 -7.65
CA LEU A 157 12.69 23.06 -6.43
C LEU A 157 12.46 24.09 -5.32
N LYS A 158 12.57 25.38 -5.63
CA LYS A 158 12.24 26.48 -4.69
C LYS A 158 10.81 26.38 -4.18
N HIS A 159 9.88 26.00 -5.04
CA HIS A 159 8.50 25.78 -4.66
C HIS A 159 8.35 24.60 -3.69
N ILE A 160 9.01 23.45 -3.93
CA ILE A 160 8.89 22.32 -3.01
C ILE A 160 9.53 22.59 -1.64
N PHE A 161 10.64 23.35 -1.59
CA PHE A 161 11.21 23.81 -0.31
C PHE A 161 10.24 24.73 0.45
N THR A 162 9.53 25.61 -0.26
CA THR A 162 8.48 26.45 0.33
C THR A 162 7.35 25.58 0.92
N LEU A 163 6.87 24.59 0.17
CA LEU A 163 5.87 23.63 0.65
C LEU A 163 6.34 22.84 1.87
N ARG A 164 7.62 22.43 1.92
CA ARG A 164 8.20 21.75 3.08
C ARG A 164 8.10 22.63 4.33
N GLU A 165 8.51 23.89 4.24
CA GLU A 165 8.48 24.82 5.37
C GLU A 165 7.05 25.12 5.84
N GLU A 166 6.10 25.26 4.91
CA GLU A 166 4.68 25.38 5.24
C GLU A 166 4.14 24.14 5.96
N LYS A 167 4.50 22.94 5.49
CA LYS A 167 4.10 21.69 6.14
C LYS A 167 4.73 21.55 7.53
N LYS A 168 6.02 21.83 7.67
CA LYS A 168 6.74 21.78 8.95
C LYS A 168 6.12 22.71 10.00
N ARG A 169 5.74 23.94 9.63
CA ARG A 169 5.06 24.88 10.54
C ARG A 169 3.71 24.37 11.05
N ARG A 170 3.07 23.46 10.32
CA ARG A 170 1.79 22.85 10.70
C ARG A 170 1.97 21.56 11.51
N ILE A 171 3.18 21.04 11.65
CA ILE A 171 3.44 19.83 12.45
C ILE A 171 3.24 20.16 13.93
N PRO A 172 2.31 19.49 14.61
CA PRO A 172 2.13 19.65 16.05
C PRO A 172 3.24 18.89 16.78
N VAL A 173 4.41 19.53 16.94
CA VAL A 173 5.63 18.91 17.50
C VAL A 173 5.37 18.22 18.83
N GLU A 174 4.58 18.81 19.73
CA GLU A 174 4.26 18.17 21.01
C GLU A 174 3.41 16.90 20.85
N VAL A 175 2.45 16.90 19.91
CA VAL A 175 1.61 15.72 19.63
C VAL A 175 2.46 14.61 19.01
N MET A 176 3.33 14.96 18.05
CA MET A 176 4.27 14.02 17.39
C MET A 176 5.12 13.23 18.39
N HIS A 177 5.48 13.82 19.52
CA HIS A 177 6.32 13.21 20.56
C HIS A 177 5.55 12.63 21.75
N SER A 178 4.22 12.66 21.72
CA SER A 178 3.38 12.25 22.86
C SER A 178 2.40 11.12 22.52
N VAL A 179 1.99 11.02 21.26
CA VAL A 179 1.07 9.97 20.78
C VAL A 179 1.54 9.43 19.44
N HIS A 180 1.15 8.20 19.12
CA HIS A 180 1.39 7.64 17.78
C HIS A 180 0.65 8.50 16.75
N THR A 181 1.36 8.91 15.69
CA THR A 181 0.81 9.64 14.54
C THR A 181 1.45 9.11 13.26
N THR A 182 0.83 9.35 12.09
CA THR A 182 1.39 8.90 10.81
C THR A 182 2.76 9.53 10.52
N MET A 183 3.12 10.64 11.20
CA MET A 183 4.43 11.28 11.10
C MET A 183 5.58 10.37 11.54
N LEU A 184 5.32 9.37 12.40
CA LEU A 184 6.32 8.36 12.77
C LEU A 184 6.79 7.53 11.57
N HIS A 185 6.01 7.48 10.49
CA HIS A 185 6.35 6.74 9.28
C HIS A 185 7.38 7.47 8.39
N SER A 186 7.71 8.74 8.69
CA SER A 186 8.60 9.58 7.88
C SER A 186 9.63 10.37 8.71
N LEU A 187 10.14 9.78 9.81
CA LEU A 187 11.10 10.43 10.71
C LEU A 187 12.41 10.82 10.04
N GLU A 188 12.85 10.07 9.02
CA GLU A 188 14.07 10.34 8.26
C GLU A 188 14.04 11.69 7.52
N ALA A 189 12.85 12.18 7.21
CA ALA A 189 12.62 13.47 6.55
C ALA A 189 12.37 14.61 7.54
N LEU A 190 12.17 14.29 8.82
CA LEU A 190 11.80 15.23 9.89
C LEU A 190 12.87 15.35 10.97
N GLN A 191 14.08 14.83 10.74
CA GLN A 191 15.13 14.69 11.76
C GLN A 191 15.40 15.97 12.56
N GLU A 192 15.32 17.15 11.92
CA GLU A 192 15.51 18.45 12.56
C GLU A 192 14.45 18.83 13.62
N LEU A 193 13.27 18.20 13.57
CA LEU A 193 12.16 18.43 14.51
C LEU A 193 12.09 17.34 15.59
N VAL A 194 12.83 16.24 15.43
CA VAL A 194 12.69 15.05 16.27
C VAL A 194 13.52 15.15 17.55
N GLN A 195 12.85 14.98 18.68
CA GLN A 195 13.45 14.80 20.00
C GLN A 195 13.57 13.28 20.26
N TRP A 196 14.71 12.69 19.89
CA TRP A 196 14.90 11.24 19.84
C TRP A 196 14.59 10.52 21.15
N ASP A 197 14.98 11.08 22.30
CA ASP A 197 14.67 10.51 23.63
C ASP A 197 13.16 10.39 23.91
N ARG A 198 12.35 11.28 23.34
CA ARG A 198 10.89 11.23 23.46
C ARG A 198 10.29 10.31 22.42
N ILE A 199 10.75 10.40 21.16
CA ILE A 199 10.16 9.64 20.06
C ILE A 199 10.33 8.13 20.26
N LEU A 200 11.44 7.69 20.86
CA LEU A 200 11.69 6.27 21.19
C LEU A 200 10.63 5.64 22.09
N LYS A 201 9.89 6.44 22.86
CA LYS A 201 8.77 5.94 23.69
C LYS A 201 7.56 5.51 22.85
N LEU A 202 7.52 5.91 21.58
CA LEU A 202 6.48 5.60 20.59
C LEU A 202 6.96 4.52 19.59
N GLN A 203 8.04 3.81 19.91
CA GLN A 203 8.52 2.69 19.10
C GLN A 203 7.51 1.53 19.14
N SER A 204 7.28 0.91 17.98
CA SER A 204 6.46 -0.29 17.87
C SER A 204 7.06 -1.47 18.64
N SER A 205 6.22 -2.43 19.03
CA SER A 205 6.65 -3.64 19.76
C SER A 205 7.68 -4.47 18.97
N ASN A 206 7.59 -4.47 17.64
CA ASN A 206 8.53 -5.11 16.72
C ASN A 206 9.85 -4.34 16.54
N GLY A 207 10.03 -3.19 17.19
CA GLY A 207 11.22 -2.33 17.10
C GLY A 207 11.19 -1.28 15.99
N SER A 208 10.15 -1.27 15.16
CA SER A 208 9.99 -0.31 14.06
C SER A 208 9.47 1.05 14.55
N PHE A 209 9.56 2.04 13.66
CA PHE A 209 8.75 3.26 13.74
C PHE A 209 7.67 3.23 12.65
N ALA A 210 6.43 2.98 13.08
CA ALA A 210 5.26 2.85 12.21
C ALA A 210 5.51 1.93 10.99
N ASP A 211 6.25 0.85 11.20
CA ASP A 211 6.61 -0.17 10.19
C ASP A 211 7.42 0.36 9.00
N SER A 212 7.97 1.57 9.09
CA SER A 212 8.80 2.21 8.06
C SER A 212 10.27 1.86 8.26
N PRO A 213 10.94 1.16 7.31
CA PRO A 213 12.37 0.90 7.41
C PRO A 213 13.21 2.18 7.40
N SER A 214 12.97 3.13 6.49
CA SER A 214 13.69 4.41 6.45
C SER A 214 13.58 5.21 7.76
N ALA A 215 12.38 5.31 8.35
CA ALA A 215 12.20 6.00 9.62
C ALA A 215 12.93 5.28 10.77
N THR A 216 12.92 3.94 10.75
CA THR A 216 13.61 3.12 11.75
C THR A 216 15.14 3.22 11.61
N VAL A 217 15.67 3.34 10.39
CA VAL A 217 17.09 3.64 10.14
C VAL A 217 17.45 4.99 10.76
N ALA A 218 16.66 6.04 10.50
CA ALA A 218 16.93 7.36 11.07
C ALA A 218 16.92 7.33 12.61
N ALA A 219 15.97 6.63 13.21
CA ALA A 219 15.95 6.43 14.66
C ALA A 219 17.19 5.67 15.15
N TYR A 220 17.59 4.58 14.50
CA TYR A 220 18.80 3.83 14.87
C TYR A 220 20.06 4.69 14.79
N LEU A 221 20.25 5.44 13.70
CA LEU A 221 21.45 6.27 13.51
C LEU A 221 21.57 7.40 14.55
N ASN A 222 20.46 7.86 15.10
CA ASN A 222 20.44 8.94 16.10
C ASN A 222 20.41 8.45 17.56
N SER A 223 20.03 7.19 17.82
CA SER A 223 19.84 6.68 19.20
C SER A 223 20.66 5.44 19.53
N HIS A 224 21.12 4.70 18.52
CA HIS A 224 21.69 3.36 18.66
C HIS A 224 20.78 2.36 19.38
N ASP A 225 19.46 2.56 19.31
CA ASP A 225 18.49 1.65 19.90
C ASP A 225 18.59 0.24 19.29
N LYS A 226 18.66 -0.78 20.16
CA LYS A 226 18.87 -2.17 19.75
C LYS A 226 17.66 -2.76 19.04
N LYS A 227 16.44 -2.38 19.43
CA LYS A 227 15.22 -2.90 18.83
C LYS A 227 15.05 -2.40 17.40
N CYS A 228 15.46 -1.16 17.11
CA CYS A 228 15.56 -0.67 15.74
C CYS A 228 16.47 -1.57 14.90
N LEU A 229 17.67 -1.89 15.39
CA LEU A 229 18.60 -2.76 14.66
C LEU A 229 18.06 -4.19 14.51
N GLU A 230 17.37 -4.73 15.52
CA GLU A 230 16.72 -6.04 15.47
C GLU A 230 15.64 -6.08 14.38
N TYR A 231 14.76 -5.08 14.32
CA TYR A 231 13.76 -4.92 13.26
C TYR A 231 14.43 -4.92 11.87
N LEU A 232 15.43 -4.05 11.68
CA LEU A 232 16.16 -3.90 10.41
C LEU A 232 16.92 -5.17 10.01
N THR A 233 17.46 -5.90 10.98
CA THR A 233 18.10 -7.20 10.74
C THR A 233 17.09 -8.24 10.30
N ASN A 234 15.92 -8.28 10.94
CA ASN A 234 14.88 -9.26 10.63
C ASN A 234 14.27 -9.03 9.24
N ILE A 235 14.02 -7.78 8.87
CA ILE A 235 13.48 -7.46 7.54
C ILE A 235 14.50 -7.76 6.43
N VAL A 236 15.78 -7.43 6.60
CA VAL A 236 16.82 -7.81 5.63
C VAL A 236 16.96 -9.33 5.55
N LYS A 237 16.87 -10.05 6.67
CA LYS A 237 16.89 -11.52 6.67
C LYS A 237 15.69 -12.10 5.90
N ARG A 238 14.53 -11.45 5.94
CA ARG A 238 13.30 -11.89 5.27
C ARG A 238 13.34 -11.73 3.75
N PHE A 239 13.94 -10.64 3.28
CA PHE A 239 13.99 -10.25 1.86
C PHE A 239 15.39 -10.42 1.23
N GLU A 240 16.36 -10.86 2.03
CA GLU A 240 17.75 -11.19 1.71
C GLU A 240 18.64 -10.00 1.31
N ASP A 241 18.23 -9.22 0.32
CA ASP A 241 19.05 -8.16 -0.29
C ASP A 241 18.33 -6.83 -0.48
N HIS A 242 17.04 -6.73 -0.20
CA HIS A 242 16.27 -5.50 -0.28
C HIS A 242 15.27 -5.40 0.85
N VAL A 243 14.51 -4.31 0.90
CA VAL A 243 13.35 -4.18 1.79
C VAL A 243 12.20 -3.45 1.10
N PRO A 244 10.95 -3.70 1.50
CA PRO A 244 9.80 -2.90 1.08
C PRO A 244 9.79 -1.54 1.80
N PHE A 245 8.83 -0.68 1.45
CA PHE A 245 8.68 0.63 2.11
C PHE A 245 8.02 0.54 3.50
N ALA A 246 7.26 -0.52 3.76
CA ALA A 246 6.59 -0.82 5.02
C ALA A 246 6.59 -2.33 5.29
N TYR A 247 6.80 -2.75 6.55
CA TYR A 247 6.70 -4.16 6.93
C TYR A 247 6.45 -4.36 8.44
N PRO A 248 5.58 -5.30 8.86
CA PRO A 248 4.78 -6.21 8.03
C PRO A 248 3.62 -5.51 7.31
N VAL A 249 2.91 -6.24 6.44
CA VAL A 249 1.66 -5.83 5.77
C VAL A 249 0.64 -6.99 5.78
N ASP A 250 0.66 -7.76 6.86
CA ASP A 250 -0.01 -9.05 7.00
C ASP A 250 -1.54 -8.96 7.01
N ILE A 251 -2.08 -7.92 7.64
CA ILE A 251 -3.53 -7.66 7.66
C ILE A 251 -3.98 -7.19 6.30
N PHE A 252 -3.32 -6.18 5.74
CA PHE A 252 -3.65 -5.61 4.43
C PHE A 252 -3.66 -6.66 3.31
N GLU A 253 -2.62 -7.51 3.26
CA GLU A 253 -2.55 -8.61 2.29
C GLU A 253 -3.74 -9.57 2.41
N ARG A 254 -4.05 -10.01 3.64
CA ARG A 254 -5.14 -10.97 3.91
C ARG A 254 -6.50 -10.40 3.57
N ASN A 255 -6.73 -9.18 4.02
CA ASN A 255 -7.91 -8.39 3.75
C ASN A 255 -8.18 -8.36 2.23
N TRP A 256 -7.22 -7.88 1.44
CA TRP A 256 -7.46 -7.65 0.01
C TRP A 256 -7.38 -8.92 -0.81
N MET A 257 -6.58 -9.92 -0.42
CA MET A 257 -6.61 -11.24 -1.06
C MET A 257 -8.00 -11.87 -0.97
N VAL A 258 -8.62 -11.87 0.21
CA VAL A 258 -9.96 -12.43 0.40
C VAL A 258 -11.03 -11.58 -0.32
N ASP A 259 -10.96 -10.25 -0.21
CA ASP A 259 -11.89 -9.36 -0.92
C ASP A 259 -11.82 -9.56 -2.45
N THR A 260 -10.62 -9.62 -3.02
CA THR A 260 -10.41 -9.85 -4.46
C THR A 260 -10.96 -11.20 -4.89
N ILE A 261 -10.68 -12.28 -4.17
CA ILE A 261 -11.14 -13.63 -4.49
C ILE A 261 -12.68 -13.72 -4.46
N GLN A 262 -13.34 -13.11 -3.48
CA GLN A 262 -14.81 -13.06 -3.39
C GLN A 262 -15.42 -12.22 -4.51
N ARG A 263 -14.86 -11.04 -4.79
CA ARG A 263 -15.38 -10.17 -5.85
C ARG A 263 -15.19 -10.77 -7.24
N LEU A 264 -14.16 -11.60 -7.43
CA LEU A 264 -13.95 -12.39 -8.65
C LEU A 264 -14.85 -13.65 -8.73
N GLY A 265 -15.59 -13.97 -7.67
CA GLY A 265 -16.57 -15.07 -7.65
C GLY A 265 -15.95 -16.47 -7.64
N ILE A 266 -14.70 -16.58 -7.19
CA ILE A 266 -13.92 -17.83 -7.16
C ILE A 266 -13.67 -18.32 -5.73
N ASP A 267 -14.27 -17.67 -4.72
CA ASP A 267 -14.13 -17.97 -3.29
C ASP A 267 -14.61 -19.36 -2.89
N HIS A 268 -15.54 -19.94 -3.63
CA HIS A 268 -16.06 -21.29 -3.38
C HIS A 268 -15.00 -22.40 -3.52
N HIS A 269 -13.85 -22.11 -4.14
CA HIS A 269 -12.71 -23.05 -4.21
C HIS A 269 -11.82 -23.02 -2.97
N PHE A 270 -11.99 -22.02 -2.09
CA PHE A 270 -11.02 -21.66 -1.03
C PHE A 270 -11.65 -21.50 0.35
N HIS A 271 -12.72 -22.26 0.65
CA HIS A 271 -13.47 -22.10 1.90
C HIS A 271 -12.63 -22.23 3.17
N GLU A 272 -11.74 -23.23 3.24
CA GLU A 272 -10.89 -23.47 4.42
C GLU A 272 -9.84 -22.36 4.56
N GLU A 273 -9.21 -21.99 3.45
CA GLU A 273 -8.16 -20.98 3.40
C GLU A 273 -8.71 -19.58 3.78
N ILE A 274 -9.89 -19.24 3.27
CA ILE A 274 -10.61 -18.00 3.64
C ILE A 274 -10.99 -18.05 5.12
N SER A 275 -11.56 -19.15 5.62
CA SER A 275 -11.92 -19.28 7.03
C SER A 275 -10.72 -19.07 7.97
N ASN A 276 -9.58 -19.70 7.66
CA ASN A 276 -8.34 -19.51 8.42
C ASN A 276 -7.84 -18.06 8.36
N THR A 277 -7.95 -17.42 7.21
CA THR A 277 -7.58 -16.00 7.03
C THR A 277 -8.48 -15.07 7.84
N LEU A 278 -9.79 -15.28 7.83
CA LEU A 278 -10.74 -14.50 8.61
C LEU A 278 -10.55 -14.69 10.12
N ASN A 279 -10.23 -15.91 10.56
CA ASN A 279 -9.87 -16.17 11.95
C ASN A 279 -8.65 -15.36 12.39
N TYR A 280 -7.65 -15.20 11.51
CA TYR A 280 -6.49 -14.35 11.78
C TYR A 280 -6.88 -12.87 11.91
N LEU A 281 -7.67 -12.36 10.97
CA LEU A 281 -8.16 -10.98 11.00
C LEU A 281 -8.99 -10.71 12.27
N TYR A 282 -9.89 -11.62 12.64
CA TYR A 282 -10.73 -11.48 13.84
C TYR A 282 -9.91 -11.41 15.13
N ARG A 283 -8.85 -12.21 15.26
CA ARG A 283 -7.98 -12.22 16.44
C ARG A 283 -7.20 -10.92 16.61
N ASN A 284 -6.91 -10.23 15.52
CA ASN A 284 -6.14 -8.98 15.51
C ASN A 284 -7.03 -7.73 15.47
N LEU A 285 -8.35 -7.89 15.29
CA LEU A 285 -9.30 -6.78 15.33
C LEU A 285 -9.38 -6.21 16.76
N ARG A 286 -9.08 -4.93 16.90
CA ARG A 286 -9.14 -4.20 18.17
C ARG A 286 -10.40 -3.35 18.27
N LYS A 287 -10.62 -2.76 19.45
CA LYS A 287 -11.77 -1.86 19.69
C LYS A 287 -11.69 -0.56 18.90
N ASP A 288 -10.47 -0.11 18.61
CA ASP A 288 -10.14 1.07 17.82
C ASP A 288 -9.94 0.74 16.33
N GLY A 289 -10.20 -0.51 15.91
CA GLY A 289 -10.07 -0.96 14.53
C GLY A 289 -8.88 -1.86 14.30
N ILE A 290 -8.39 -1.85 13.07
CA ILE A 290 -7.17 -2.54 12.64
C ILE A 290 -6.47 -1.70 11.58
N ALA A 291 -5.21 -2.01 11.27
CA ALA A 291 -4.43 -1.35 10.26
C ALA A 291 -3.83 -2.37 9.29
N TRP A 292 -2.94 -1.94 8.39
CA TRP A 292 -2.26 -2.85 7.47
C TRP A 292 -1.41 -3.93 8.15
N ALA A 293 -1.04 -3.74 9.43
CA ALA A 293 -0.23 -4.65 10.23
C ALA A 293 -0.82 -4.92 11.61
N ARG A 294 -0.68 -6.16 12.12
CA ARG A 294 -1.25 -6.61 13.41
C ARG A 294 -0.82 -5.79 14.63
N ASP A 295 0.42 -5.32 14.65
CA ASP A 295 1.07 -4.69 15.81
C ASP A 295 1.12 -3.15 15.68
N LEU A 296 0.54 -2.60 14.61
CA LEU A 296 0.55 -1.17 14.39
C LEU A 296 -0.44 -0.48 15.33
N TYR A 297 0.06 0.49 16.09
CA TYR A 297 -0.74 1.23 17.06
C TYR A 297 -1.84 2.09 16.41
N LEU A 298 -1.55 2.70 15.26
CA LEU A 298 -2.53 3.48 14.51
C LEU A 298 -3.35 2.56 13.62
N THR A 299 -4.66 2.63 13.76
CA THR A 299 -5.63 1.99 12.87
C THR A 299 -6.03 2.95 11.76
N ASP A 300 -6.45 2.39 10.63
CA ASP A 300 -7.01 3.13 9.51
C ASP A 300 -8.40 2.61 9.14
N ILE A 301 -9.21 3.50 8.59
CA ILE A 301 -10.61 3.19 8.26
C ILE A 301 -10.72 2.21 7.09
N ASP A 302 -9.71 2.11 6.21
CA ASP A 302 -9.78 1.29 5.00
C ASP A 302 -9.69 -0.19 5.37
N ASP A 303 -8.59 -0.58 6.02
CA ASP A 303 -8.37 -1.92 6.56
C ASP A 303 -9.46 -2.30 7.56
N THR A 304 -9.85 -1.38 8.44
CA THR A 304 -10.95 -1.61 9.38
C THR A 304 -12.26 -1.91 8.65
N CYS A 305 -12.67 -1.11 7.67
CA CYS A 305 -13.96 -1.30 7.01
C CYS A 305 -14.04 -2.61 6.26
N ILE A 306 -12.99 -3.00 5.56
CA ILE A 306 -13.01 -4.26 4.82
C ILE A 306 -12.85 -5.47 5.75
N THR A 307 -12.00 -5.41 6.78
CA THR A 307 -11.97 -6.46 7.82
C THR A 307 -13.37 -6.67 8.40
N MET A 308 -14.04 -5.58 8.78
CA MET A 308 -15.40 -5.62 9.32
C MET A 308 -16.44 -6.15 8.33
N LEU A 309 -16.35 -5.75 7.06
CA LEU A 309 -17.19 -6.25 5.98
C LEU A 309 -17.04 -7.77 5.81
N LEU A 310 -15.80 -8.25 5.68
CA LEU A 310 -15.50 -9.67 5.48
C LEU A 310 -15.94 -10.51 6.68
N LEU A 311 -15.58 -10.09 7.89
CA LEU A 311 -15.97 -10.77 9.12
C LEU A 311 -17.48 -10.86 9.28
N ARG A 312 -18.20 -9.74 9.04
CA ARG A 312 -19.66 -9.71 9.17
C ARG A 312 -20.34 -10.60 8.14
N LEU A 313 -19.91 -10.57 6.88
CA LEU A 313 -20.47 -11.43 5.83
C LEU A 313 -20.25 -12.93 6.09
N HIS A 314 -19.23 -13.27 6.88
CA HIS A 314 -18.93 -14.65 7.30
C HIS A 314 -19.44 -15.00 8.70
N GLY A 315 -20.31 -14.15 9.29
CA GLY A 315 -21.02 -14.47 10.53
C GLY A 315 -20.22 -14.26 11.82
N TYR A 316 -19.09 -13.58 11.78
CA TYR A 316 -18.34 -13.23 12.99
C TYR A 316 -19.06 -12.13 13.79
N PRO A 317 -19.01 -12.18 15.14
CA PRO A 317 -19.65 -11.18 15.97
C PRO A 317 -18.77 -9.92 16.04
N VAL A 318 -19.06 -8.95 15.17
CA VAL A 318 -18.35 -7.67 15.08
C VAL A 318 -19.31 -6.48 15.21
N SER A 319 -18.94 -5.47 16.01
CA SER A 319 -19.75 -4.26 16.24
C SER A 319 -19.34 -3.11 15.32
N SER A 320 -20.32 -2.42 14.72
CA SER A 320 -20.07 -1.21 13.94
C SER A 320 -19.54 -0.03 14.76
N ASP A 321 -19.60 -0.11 16.09
CA ASP A 321 -19.14 0.96 17.00
C ASP A 321 -17.64 1.25 16.85
N VAL A 322 -16.87 0.34 16.26
CA VAL A 322 -15.47 0.56 15.87
C VAL A 322 -15.30 1.81 14.99
N LEU A 323 -16.32 2.18 14.21
CA LEU A 323 -16.30 3.37 13.36
C LEU A 323 -16.36 4.69 14.13
N GLU A 324 -16.78 4.68 15.40
CA GLU A 324 -16.77 5.89 16.24
C GLU A 324 -15.35 6.43 16.42
N TYR A 325 -14.32 5.56 16.34
CA TYR A 325 -12.91 5.98 16.41
C TYR A 325 -12.49 6.86 15.22
N PHE A 326 -13.08 6.64 14.05
CA PHE A 326 -12.76 7.35 12.81
C PHE A 326 -13.67 8.55 12.55
N LYS A 327 -14.62 8.80 13.44
CA LYS A 327 -15.57 9.89 13.34
C LYS A 327 -14.87 11.20 13.71
N TYR A 328 -14.87 12.17 12.79
CA TYR A 328 -14.26 13.48 12.98
C TYR A 328 -15.26 14.50 13.55
N ASP A 329 -16.48 14.48 13.03
CA ASP A 329 -17.63 15.22 13.55
C ASP A 329 -18.91 14.42 13.28
N ASP A 330 -20.09 14.98 13.58
CA ASP A 330 -21.36 14.28 13.43
C ASP A 330 -21.69 13.80 12.01
N ASP A 331 -21.03 14.37 11.00
CA ASP A 331 -21.30 14.15 9.59
C ASP A 331 -20.09 13.59 8.80
N ASN A 332 -18.89 13.55 9.39
CA ASN A 332 -17.65 13.22 8.68
C ASN A 332 -16.83 12.10 9.31
N PHE A 333 -16.24 11.29 8.43
CA PHE A 333 -15.24 10.27 8.75
C PHE A 333 -13.89 10.63 8.13
N MET A 334 -12.81 10.17 8.75
CA MET A 334 -11.43 10.38 8.30
C MET A 334 -10.68 9.06 8.23
N CYS A 335 -9.64 9.00 7.41
CA CYS A 335 -8.83 7.79 7.24
C CYS A 335 -8.11 7.39 8.53
N TYR A 336 -7.49 8.36 9.20
CA TYR A 336 -6.85 8.20 10.51
C TYR A 336 -7.50 9.15 11.53
N ALA A 337 -7.67 8.68 12.76
CA ALA A 337 -8.19 9.50 13.84
C ALA A 337 -7.29 10.72 14.09
N GLY A 338 -7.89 11.91 14.21
CA GLY A 338 -7.17 13.17 14.43
C GLY A 338 -6.52 13.77 13.18
N GLU A 339 -6.65 13.14 12.01
CA GLU A 339 -6.17 13.68 10.74
C GLU A 339 -7.32 14.17 9.85
N THR A 340 -6.98 14.91 8.80
CA THR A 340 -7.96 15.46 7.84
C THR A 340 -7.92 14.77 6.48
N HIS A 341 -7.19 13.66 6.36
CA HIS A 341 -7.05 12.95 5.09
C HIS A 341 -8.31 12.14 4.77
N LYS A 342 -8.81 12.32 3.55
CA LYS A 342 -9.92 11.56 2.94
C LYS A 342 -9.42 11.06 1.58
N GLY A 343 -9.31 9.76 1.39
CA GLY A 343 -9.05 9.18 0.09
C GLY A 343 -10.29 8.53 -0.50
N VAL A 344 -10.18 8.19 -1.78
CA VAL A 344 -11.32 7.67 -2.55
C VAL A 344 -11.52 6.18 -2.22
N SER A 345 -10.45 5.42 -2.04
CA SER A 345 -10.49 3.99 -1.69
C SER A 345 -11.01 3.75 -0.27
N ASP A 346 -10.49 4.47 0.72
CA ASP A 346 -10.95 4.38 2.12
C ASP A 346 -12.43 4.76 2.26
N THR A 347 -12.88 5.82 1.56
CA THR A 347 -14.30 6.17 1.51
C THR A 347 -15.14 5.10 0.80
N PHE A 348 -14.58 4.45 -0.23
CA PHE A 348 -15.26 3.37 -0.93
C PHE A 348 -15.42 2.13 -0.07
N SER A 349 -14.40 1.74 0.69
CA SER A 349 -14.47 0.67 1.68
C SER A 349 -15.50 0.95 2.78
N LEU A 350 -15.53 2.19 3.29
CA LEU A 350 -16.55 2.65 4.23
C LEU A 350 -17.96 2.55 3.62
N TYR A 351 -18.14 2.98 2.38
CA TYR A 351 -19.41 2.86 1.67
C TYR A 351 -19.84 1.39 1.58
N ARG A 352 -18.95 0.48 1.16
CA ARG A 352 -19.26 -0.96 1.05
C ARG A 352 -19.67 -1.56 2.39
N PHE A 353 -18.92 -1.30 3.46
CA PHE A 353 -19.26 -1.81 4.80
C PHE A 353 -20.59 -1.24 5.32
N SER A 354 -20.85 0.06 5.10
CA SER A 354 -22.08 0.72 5.56
C SER A 354 -23.37 0.14 4.96
N GLN A 355 -23.30 -0.52 3.81
CA GLN A 355 -24.47 -1.08 3.13
C GLN A 355 -25.06 -2.33 3.81
N ILE A 356 -24.29 -3.00 4.67
CA ILE A 356 -24.69 -4.22 5.41
C ILE A 356 -25.04 -3.93 6.88
N ALA A 357 -25.59 -2.75 7.15
CA ALA A 357 -26.04 -2.35 8.47
C ALA A 357 -27.23 -3.18 8.96
N PHE A 358 -27.15 -3.60 10.22
CA PHE A 358 -28.27 -4.14 10.98
C PHE A 358 -29.22 -3.02 11.47
N PRO A 359 -30.49 -3.35 11.76
CA PRO A 359 -31.40 -2.41 12.40
C PRO A 359 -30.83 -1.88 13.72
N GLY A 360 -30.78 -0.56 13.87
CA GLY A 360 -30.29 0.12 15.09
C GLY A 360 -28.88 0.69 14.99
N GLU A 361 -28.07 0.23 14.03
CA GLU A 361 -26.70 0.73 13.82
C GLU A 361 -26.71 2.14 13.19
N LYS A 362 -26.82 3.17 14.03
CA LYS A 362 -26.88 4.58 13.60
C LYS A 362 -25.61 5.02 12.89
N ILE A 363 -24.44 4.59 13.39
CA ILE A 363 -23.14 4.96 12.85
C ILE A 363 -22.97 4.52 11.39
N LEU A 364 -23.45 3.33 11.01
CA LEU A 364 -23.40 2.89 9.61
C LEU A 364 -24.38 3.65 8.71
N LYS A 365 -25.51 4.13 9.24
CA LYS A 365 -26.40 5.01 8.46
C LYS A 365 -25.72 6.35 8.15
N GLN A 366 -25.05 6.93 9.15
CA GLN A 366 -24.25 8.15 8.97
C GLN A 366 -23.11 7.93 7.98
N ALA A 367 -22.35 6.85 8.16
CA ALA A 367 -21.27 6.45 7.25
C ALA A 367 -21.76 6.26 5.81
N ASN A 368 -22.93 5.62 5.61
CA ASN A 368 -23.49 5.44 4.28
C ASN A 368 -23.83 6.78 3.62
N SER A 369 -24.50 7.68 4.33
CA SER A 369 -24.84 9.01 3.83
C SER A 369 -23.60 9.81 3.45
N PHE A 370 -22.62 9.86 4.35
CA PHE A 370 -21.34 10.54 4.13
C PHE A 370 -20.60 9.96 2.91
N ALA A 371 -20.31 8.67 2.94
CA ALA A 371 -19.48 8.03 1.94
C ALA A 371 -20.13 8.07 0.55
N LYS A 372 -21.44 7.83 0.48
CA LYS A 372 -22.20 7.93 -0.78
C LYS A 372 -22.13 9.32 -1.38
N GLN A 373 -22.38 10.36 -0.56
CA GLN A 373 -22.34 11.74 -1.05
C GLN A 373 -20.94 12.14 -1.52
N HIS A 374 -19.90 11.72 -0.77
CA HIS A 374 -18.52 11.95 -1.15
C HIS A 374 -18.18 11.29 -2.49
N LEU A 375 -18.47 9.99 -2.65
CA LEU A 375 -18.18 9.25 -3.88
C LEU A 375 -18.94 9.80 -5.10
N ILE A 376 -20.20 10.23 -4.95
CA ILE A 376 -20.97 10.88 -6.02
C ILE A 376 -20.29 12.18 -6.46
N ASN A 377 -19.87 13.02 -5.51
CA ASN A 377 -19.17 14.26 -5.81
C ASN A 377 -17.83 13.96 -6.51
N THR A 378 -17.06 12.99 -6.02
CA THR A 378 -15.78 12.57 -6.61
C THR A 378 -15.92 12.11 -8.06
N ILE A 379 -16.96 11.33 -8.39
CA ILE A 379 -17.25 10.95 -9.78
C ILE A 379 -17.66 12.17 -10.62
N ARG A 380 -18.60 12.97 -10.13
CA ARG A 380 -19.11 14.15 -10.85
C ARG A 380 -17.99 15.13 -11.19
N ASP A 381 -17.06 15.33 -10.27
CA ASP A 381 -15.99 16.31 -10.38
C ASP A 381 -14.73 15.72 -11.07
N ASN A 382 -14.84 14.48 -11.59
CA ASN A 382 -13.77 13.71 -12.24
C ASN A 382 -12.48 13.60 -11.40
N GLN A 383 -12.66 13.41 -10.09
CA GLN A 383 -11.59 13.29 -9.09
C GLN A 383 -11.40 11.86 -8.58
N VAL A 384 -11.76 10.84 -9.38
CA VAL A 384 -11.54 9.42 -9.03
C VAL A 384 -10.07 9.06 -9.22
N HIS A 385 -9.23 9.75 -8.48
CA HIS A 385 -7.80 9.52 -8.39
C HIS A 385 -7.52 9.16 -6.95
N ASP A 386 -7.24 7.89 -6.72
CA ASP A 386 -6.87 7.45 -5.40
C ASP A 386 -5.42 7.84 -5.09
N LYS A 387 -5.20 8.27 -3.85
CA LYS A 387 -3.88 8.64 -3.35
C LYS A 387 -3.03 7.40 -3.07
N TRP A 388 -3.66 6.26 -2.83
CA TRP A 388 -3.02 5.05 -2.33
C TRP A 388 -2.81 3.98 -3.40
N ALA A 389 -3.49 4.09 -4.55
CA ALA A 389 -3.36 3.12 -5.63
C ALA A 389 -3.66 3.70 -7.02
N ILE A 390 -2.97 3.16 -8.02
CA ILE A 390 -3.27 3.35 -9.44
C ILE A 390 -3.98 2.09 -9.92
N LYS A 391 -5.30 2.10 -9.77
CA LYS A 391 -6.17 0.99 -10.17
C LYS A 391 -6.62 1.14 -11.62
N LYS A 392 -6.69 0.01 -12.33
CA LYS A 392 -7.19 -0.10 -13.71
C LYS A 392 -8.54 0.60 -13.93
N ALA A 393 -9.50 0.42 -13.01
CA ALA A 393 -10.86 0.91 -13.21
C ALA A 393 -11.62 1.24 -11.91
N LEU A 394 -10.97 1.91 -10.94
CA LEU A 394 -11.62 2.29 -9.66
C LEU A 394 -12.91 3.09 -9.86
N ASN A 395 -12.97 3.98 -10.84
CA ASN A 395 -14.19 4.72 -11.17
C ASN A 395 -15.33 3.81 -11.58
N LYS A 396 -15.06 2.73 -12.33
CA LYS A 396 -16.08 1.76 -12.72
C LYS A 396 -16.56 0.93 -11.55
N GLU A 397 -15.67 0.56 -10.62
CA GLU A 397 -16.05 -0.10 -9.38
C GLU A 397 -16.99 0.77 -8.53
N ILE A 398 -16.68 2.06 -8.37
CA ILE A 398 -17.51 2.99 -7.59
C ILE A 398 -18.85 3.26 -8.31
N GLU A 399 -18.83 3.54 -9.62
CA GLU A 399 -20.04 3.72 -10.43
C GLU A 399 -20.97 2.50 -10.33
N TRP A 400 -20.41 1.29 -10.35
CA TRP A 400 -21.17 0.05 -10.20
C TRP A 400 -21.89 -0.02 -8.86
N GLU A 401 -21.16 0.11 -7.75
CA GLU A 401 -21.71 -0.01 -6.39
C GLU A 401 -22.71 1.11 -6.03
N LEU A 402 -22.53 2.32 -6.58
CA LEU A 402 -23.50 3.40 -6.42
C LEU A 402 -24.80 3.12 -7.16
N ARG A 403 -24.72 2.52 -8.36
CA ARG A 403 -25.88 2.17 -9.20
C ARG A 403 -26.56 0.88 -8.75
N LYS A 404 -25.81 -0.06 -8.21
CA LYS A 404 -26.25 -1.38 -7.74
C LYS A 404 -25.79 -1.59 -6.30
N PRO A 405 -26.46 -0.94 -5.32
CA PRO A 405 -26.16 -1.16 -3.91
C PRO A 405 -26.23 -2.64 -3.55
N TRP A 406 -25.55 -3.06 -2.49
CA TRP A 406 -25.40 -4.45 -2.06
C TRP A 406 -26.71 -5.26 -2.10
N LYS A 407 -27.82 -4.70 -1.58
CA LYS A 407 -29.15 -5.36 -1.59
C LYS A 407 -29.77 -5.59 -2.97
N MET A 408 -29.26 -4.92 -3.99
CA MET A 408 -29.68 -5.01 -5.40
C MET A 408 -28.61 -5.64 -6.29
N SER A 409 -27.46 -6.02 -5.72
CA SER A 409 -26.32 -6.56 -6.45
C SER A 409 -26.49 -8.06 -6.64
N LEU A 410 -26.84 -8.48 -7.86
CA LEU A 410 -26.90 -9.90 -8.19
C LEU A 410 -25.49 -10.47 -8.31
N PRO A 411 -25.13 -11.56 -7.60
CA PRO A 411 -23.74 -12.02 -7.49
C PRO A 411 -23.05 -12.20 -8.85
N ARG A 412 -23.68 -12.87 -9.81
CA ARG A 412 -23.09 -13.12 -11.13
C ARG A 412 -22.86 -11.85 -11.96
N LEU A 413 -23.71 -10.83 -11.80
CA LEU A 413 -23.52 -9.54 -12.49
C LEU A 413 -22.37 -8.75 -11.85
N ALA A 414 -22.27 -8.75 -10.52
CA ALA A 414 -21.18 -8.11 -9.80
C ALA A 414 -19.83 -8.75 -10.16
N VAL A 415 -19.76 -10.09 -10.18
CA VAL A 415 -18.58 -10.83 -10.60
C VAL A 415 -18.19 -10.50 -12.03
N GLN A 416 -19.14 -10.50 -12.96
CA GLN A 416 -18.87 -10.16 -14.36
C GLN A 416 -18.28 -8.75 -14.50
N GLU A 417 -18.83 -7.79 -13.74
CA GLU A 417 -18.32 -6.43 -13.75
C GLU A 417 -16.91 -6.34 -13.16
N TYR A 418 -16.65 -7.04 -12.05
CA TYR A 418 -15.34 -7.01 -11.42
C TYR A 418 -14.27 -7.71 -12.27
N ILE A 419 -14.58 -8.84 -12.94
CA ILE A 419 -13.65 -9.49 -13.89
C ILE A 419 -13.17 -8.53 -14.99
N ARG A 420 -14.02 -7.60 -15.45
CA ARG A 420 -13.64 -6.61 -16.47
C ARG A 420 -12.69 -5.54 -15.90
N ASN A 421 -12.97 -5.13 -14.67
CA ASN A 421 -12.38 -3.95 -14.04
C ASN A 421 -11.17 -4.25 -13.15
N TYR A 422 -10.98 -5.51 -12.74
CA TYR A 422 -9.84 -5.96 -11.95
C TYR A 422 -8.53 -5.74 -12.72
N GLY A 423 -7.58 -5.08 -12.06
CA GLY A 423 -6.20 -4.92 -12.52
C GLY A 423 -5.30 -5.93 -11.83
N ASP A 424 -4.90 -6.95 -12.59
CA ASP A 424 -3.91 -7.93 -12.17
C ASP A 424 -2.49 -7.36 -12.12
N ASP A 425 -2.29 -6.15 -12.63
CA ASP A 425 -1.06 -5.35 -12.59
C ASP A 425 -1.29 -3.94 -12.03
N ASP A 426 -2.19 -3.77 -11.05
CA ASP A 426 -2.31 -2.48 -10.37
C ASP A 426 -1.05 -2.15 -9.55
N VAL A 427 -0.80 -0.85 -9.36
CA VAL A 427 0.33 -0.31 -8.59
C VAL A 427 -0.21 0.39 -7.35
N TRP A 428 0.46 0.23 -6.23
CA TRP A 428 0.13 0.90 -4.97
C TRP A 428 1.12 2.04 -4.69
N ILE A 429 0.67 3.03 -3.93
CA ILE A 429 1.41 4.27 -3.64
C ILE A 429 1.68 4.34 -2.13
N GLY A 430 2.96 4.22 -1.75
CA GLY A 430 3.46 4.46 -0.40
C GLY A 430 4.50 5.58 -0.38
N LYS A 431 5.60 5.39 0.39
CA LYS A 431 6.81 6.23 0.27
C LYS A 431 7.54 6.02 -1.06
N SER A 432 7.34 4.85 -1.66
CA SER A 432 7.65 4.52 -3.05
C SER A 432 6.44 3.82 -3.66
N MET A 433 6.43 3.67 -4.97
CA MET A 433 5.49 2.76 -5.64
C MET A 433 5.79 1.32 -5.23
N PHE A 434 4.75 0.49 -5.12
CA PHE A 434 4.92 -0.93 -4.75
C PHE A 434 3.84 -1.83 -5.36
N ARG A 435 4.10 -3.14 -5.31
CA ARG A 435 3.22 -4.22 -5.78
C ARG A 435 2.90 -5.17 -4.64
N MET A 436 1.71 -5.77 -4.73
CA MET A 436 1.24 -6.81 -3.82
C MET A 436 0.80 -8.01 -4.65
N SER A 437 1.71 -8.96 -4.86
CA SER A 437 1.51 -10.10 -5.77
C SER A 437 0.42 -11.07 -5.31
N ASN A 438 0.08 -11.07 -4.03
CA ASN A 438 -1.02 -11.84 -3.46
C ASN A 438 -2.38 -11.13 -3.57
N ILE A 439 -2.42 -9.86 -4.03
CA ILE A 439 -3.65 -9.09 -4.25
C ILE A 439 -3.89 -8.89 -5.74
N ASN A 440 -2.89 -8.41 -6.48
CA ASN A 440 -2.93 -8.16 -7.92
C ASN A 440 -2.18 -9.29 -8.63
N ASN A 441 -2.94 -10.24 -9.19
CA ASN A 441 -2.41 -11.48 -9.72
C ASN A 441 -3.20 -11.97 -10.93
N SER A 442 -2.49 -12.25 -12.03
CA SER A 442 -3.11 -12.72 -13.27
C SER A 442 -3.74 -14.11 -13.13
N LYS A 443 -3.28 -14.93 -12.18
CA LYS A 443 -3.87 -16.25 -11.89
C LYS A 443 -5.29 -16.14 -11.35
N TYR A 444 -5.57 -15.13 -10.52
CA TYR A 444 -6.93 -14.89 -10.02
C TYR A 444 -7.86 -14.53 -11.18
N LEU A 445 -7.42 -13.63 -12.06
CA LEU A 445 -8.20 -13.20 -13.21
C LEU A 445 -8.41 -14.34 -14.22
N GLU A 446 -7.39 -15.17 -14.44
CA GLU A 446 -7.47 -16.35 -15.31
C GLU A 446 -8.48 -17.36 -14.77
N LEU A 447 -8.37 -17.73 -13.48
CA LEU A 447 -9.31 -18.65 -12.85
C LEU A 447 -10.74 -18.09 -12.90
N ALA A 448 -10.93 -16.82 -12.57
CA ALA A 448 -12.23 -16.17 -12.60
C ALA A 448 -12.88 -16.22 -13.99
N LYS A 449 -12.11 -15.99 -15.06
CA LYS A 449 -12.63 -16.08 -16.44
C LYS A 449 -13.01 -17.51 -16.81
N LEU A 450 -12.16 -18.48 -16.50
CA LEU A 450 -12.40 -19.89 -16.82
C LEU A 450 -13.63 -20.42 -16.07
N ASP A 451 -13.68 -20.19 -14.76
CA ASP A 451 -14.78 -20.59 -13.88
C ASP A 451 -16.09 -19.91 -14.29
N TYR A 452 -16.05 -18.59 -14.53
CA TYR A 452 -17.23 -17.84 -14.96
C TYR A 452 -17.83 -18.39 -16.26
N ASN A 453 -16.98 -18.67 -17.26
CA ASN A 453 -17.41 -19.20 -18.56
C ASN A 453 -17.94 -20.63 -18.45
N LYS A 454 -17.32 -21.47 -17.61
CA LYS A 454 -17.78 -22.83 -17.34
C LYS A 454 -19.19 -22.83 -16.76
N LEU A 455 -19.44 -22.05 -15.71
CA LEU A 455 -20.76 -21.91 -15.10
C LEU A 455 -21.78 -21.31 -16.08
N HIS A 456 -21.37 -20.33 -16.89
CA HIS A 456 -22.25 -19.74 -17.90
C HIS A 456 -22.69 -20.76 -18.96
N ALA A 457 -21.81 -21.66 -19.39
CA ALA A 457 -22.15 -22.73 -20.33
C ALA A 457 -23.16 -23.72 -19.73
N ILE A 458 -23.02 -24.07 -18.46
CA ILE A 458 -23.98 -24.92 -17.72
C ILE A 458 -25.35 -24.24 -17.65
N HIS A 459 -25.42 -23.00 -17.16
CA HIS A 459 -26.69 -22.26 -17.07
C HIS A 459 -27.37 -22.08 -18.45
N THR A 460 -26.58 -21.92 -19.51
CA THR A 460 -27.14 -21.83 -20.88
C THR A 460 -27.75 -23.16 -21.31
N GLY A 461 -27.10 -24.29 -20.99
CA GLY A 461 -27.66 -25.62 -21.22
C GLY A 461 -28.97 -25.85 -20.47
N GLU A 462 -29.00 -25.49 -19.18
CA GLU A 462 -30.19 -25.58 -18.33
C GLU A 462 -31.33 -24.70 -18.86
N ALA A 463 -31.06 -23.44 -19.19
CA ALA A 463 -32.06 -22.53 -19.74
C ALA A 463 -32.65 -23.06 -21.04
N ASN A 464 -31.82 -23.58 -21.94
CA ASN A 464 -32.30 -24.19 -23.18
C ASN A 464 -33.20 -25.40 -22.91
N SER A 465 -32.89 -26.23 -21.91
CA SER A 465 -33.70 -27.39 -21.54
C SER A 465 -35.06 -27.02 -20.94
N ILE A 466 -35.20 -25.82 -20.36
CA ILE A 466 -36.47 -25.31 -19.82
C ILE A 466 -37.33 -24.68 -20.93
N LEU A 467 -36.69 -24.15 -21.98
CA LEU A 467 -37.35 -23.46 -23.08
C LEU A 467 -37.81 -24.40 -24.21
N THR A 468 -37.31 -25.63 -24.23
CA THR A 468 -37.77 -26.74 -25.09
C THR A 468 -38.76 -27.62 -24.36
#